data_AF-B4FM55-F1
#
_entry.id   AF-B4FM55-F1
#
_cell.length_a   1.000
_cell.length_b   1.000
_cell.length_c   1.000
_cell.angle_alpha   90.00
_cell.angle_beta   90.00
_cell.angle_gamma   90.00
#
_symmetry.space_group_name_H-M   'P 1'
#
loop_
_entity.id
_entity.type
_entity.pdbx_description
1 polymer ?
#
loop_
_entity_poly.entity_id
_entity_poly.type
_entity_poly.pdbx_seq_one_letter_code
_entity_poly.pdbx_strand_id
1 'polypeptide(L)'
;MAASSSAGPSAVDAASLAAVAEAAPPEEMTLVVKWRGQEQTVRMVGDDTLGELKLRICEVTGVLPKRQTLLYPKLILKDMDDSTLLSSIPFKPNGKISMIGTIEEEIFVGQEDDPELLDDFDFEQNEATPIKDKDVYKQKLKRRASRYKIKLLNPCRKGKKLLVLDIDYTLFDHKSTAENPMELMRPYLHQFLTAAYAKYDIMIWSATR
;
A
#
# COMPACT_ATOMS: atom_id res chain seq x y z
N MET A 1 72.96 10.86 51.51
CA MET A 1 73.27 11.12 50.09
C MET A 1 71.94 11.50 49.43
N ALA A 2 71.64 12.79 49.22
CA ALA A 2 72.04 13.61 48.07
C ALA A 2 71.42 13.06 46.76
N ALA A 3 70.73 13.79 45.87
CA ALA A 3 70.53 15.23 45.71
C ALA A 3 69.31 15.51 44.79
N SER A 4 68.92 16.79 44.78
CA SER A 4 67.94 17.49 43.95
C SER A 4 68.43 17.79 42.52
N SER A 5 67.50 17.92 41.55
CA SER A 5 67.35 18.99 40.51
C SER A 5 66.43 18.46 39.38
N SER A 6 65.31 19.04 38.94
CA SER A 6 64.90 20.39 38.49
C SER A 6 65.39 20.79 37.08
N ALA A 7 64.47 20.81 36.09
CA ALA A 7 64.18 21.89 35.11
C ALA A 7 63.55 21.33 33.80
N GLY A 8 62.40 21.88 33.37
CA GLY A 8 61.72 21.61 32.08
C GLY A 8 62.25 22.48 30.93
N PRO A 9 61.44 22.98 29.97
CA PRO A 9 60.18 22.50 29.37
C PRO A 9 60.24 22.44 27.81
N SER A 10 59.29 21.77 27.14
CA SER A 10 58.93 22.02 25.71
C SER A 10 57.56 21.37 25.42
N ALA A 11 56.47 22.14 25.40
CA ALA A 11 55.90 22.83 24.25
C ALA A 11 54.96 21.94 23.39
N VAL A 12 53.66 22.17 23.66
CA VAL A 12 52.46 22.06 22.82
C VAL A 12 52.06 20.70 22.22
N ASP A 13 50.88 20.21 22.63
CA ASP A 13 49.79 20.10 21.66
C ASP A 13 48.42 20.42 22.26
N ALA A 14 47.63 21.14 21.49
CA ALA A 14 46.48 21.93 21.88
C ALA A 14 45.15 21.22 21.57
N ALA A 15 44.96 20.01 22.09
CA ALA A 15 43.71 19.26 22.06
C ALA A 15 43.76 18.26 23.24
N SER A 16 42.99 18.34 24.31
CA SER A 16 41.56 18.62 24.37
C SER A 16 41.23 19.12 25.79
N LEU A 17 41.11 20.43 25.92
CA LEU A 17 40.55 21.11 27.09
C LEU A 17 39.05 20.84 27.18
N ALA A 18 38.58 20.71 28.43
CA ALA A 18 37.26 21.13 28.93
C ALA A 18 36.03 20.50 28.25
N ALA A 19 35.28 19.66 28.96
CA ALA A 19 34.14 20.15 29.74
C ALA A 19 33.35 21.24 29.00
N VAL A 20 32.19 20.86 28.45
CA VAL A 20 30.90 21.58 28.38
C VAL A 20 30.16 21.16 27.11
N ALA A 21 29.16 20.31 27.33
CA ALA A 21 27.84 20.32 26.70
C ALA A 21 27.12 19.15 27.40
N GLU A 22 26.61 19.28 28.63
CA GLU A 22 25.37 20.05 28.89
C GLU A 22 24.62 20.32 27.59
N ALA A 23 24.24 19.24 26.89
CA ALA A 23 23.18 19.33 25.92
C ALA A 23 21.96 19.76 26.73
N ALA A 24 21.51 20.98 26.48
CA ALA A 24 20.27 21.54 26.98
C ALA A 24 19.20 20.44 27.02
N PRO A 25 18.28 20.43 28.02
CA PRO A 25 17.20 19.46 28.03
C PRO A 25 16.60 19.47 26.61
N PRO A 26 16.55 18.32 25.92
CA PRO A 26 16.05 18.25 24.56
C PRO A 26 14.74 19.02 24.57
N GLU A 27 14.63 20.09 23.78
CA GLU A 27 13.47 21.00 23.88
C GLU A 27 12.21 20.16 23.72
N GLU A 28 11.57 19.83 24.84
CA GLU A 28 10.44 18.91 24.88
C GLU A 28 9.28 19.67 24.27
N MET A 29 8.96 19.31 23.03
CA MET A 29 7.90 19.93 22.29
C MET A 29 6.64 19.10 22.44
N THR A 30 5.61 19.73 22.98
CA THR A 30 4.28 19.12 23.03
C THR A 30 3.45 19.62 21.85
N LEU A 31 2.90 18.69 21.07
CA LEU A 31 2.02 18.94 19.93
C LEU A 31 0.64 18.34 20.21
N VAL A 32 -0.42 19.03 19.79
CA VAL A 32 -1.79 18.53 19.92
C VAL A 32 -2.28 18.10 18.54
N VAL A 33 -2.45 16.81 18.35
CA VAL A 33 -2.92 16.22 17.10
C VAL A 33 -4.42 16.01 17.18
N LYS A 34 -5.17 16.69 16.32
CA LYS A 34 -6.62 16.55 16.19
C LYS A 34 -6.96 15.61 15.04
N TRP A 35 -7.55 14.47 15.36
CA TRP A 35 -8.00 13.47 14.39
C TRP A 35 -9.44 13.06 14.70
N ARG A 36 -10.34 13.14 13.69
CA ARG A 36 -11.78 12.80 13.81
C ARG A 36 -12.51 13.40 15.02
N GLY A 37 -12.11 14.61 15.43
CA GLY A 37 -12.71 15.30 16.57
C GLY A 37 -12.10 14.93 17.94
N GLN A 38 -11.22 13.93 18.01
CA GLN A 38 -10.42 13.64 19.19
C GLN A 38 -9.12 14.46 19.14
N GLU A 39 -8.76 15.06 20.27
CA GLU A 39 -7.48 15.77 20.45
C GLU A 39 -6.54 14.87 21.26
N GLN A 40 -5.39 14.55 20.69
CA GLN A 40 -4.38 13.70 21.29
C GLN A 40 -3.08 14.48 21.46
N THR A 41 -2.54 14.47 22.67
CA THR A 41 -1.26 15.13 22.96
C THR A 41 -0.10 14.19 22.67
N VAL A 42 0.81 14.60 21.79
CA VAL A 42 2.04 13.88 21.47
C VAL A 42 3.22 14.71 21.97
N ARG A 43 4.09 14.09 22.77
CA ARG A 43 5.33 14.69 23.26
C ARG A 43 6.47 14.22 22.38
N MET A 44 7.28 15.16 21.94
CA MET A 44 8.42 14.95 21.05
C MET A 44 9.63 15.70 21.59
N VAL A 45 10.79 15.32 21.12
CA VAL A 45 12.06 16.02 21.32
C VAL A 45 12.37 16.84 20.06
N GLY A 46 12.96 18.03 20.20
CA GLY A 46 13.33 18.87 19.05
C GLY A 46 14.27 18.21 18.01
N ASP A 47 15.03 17.19 18.43
CA ASP A 47 15.90 16.37 17.56
C ASP A 47 15.14 15.26 16.81
N ASP A 48 13.86 15.04 17.12
CA ASP A 48 13.07 14.04 16.42
C ASP A 48 12.79 14.49 14.97
N THR A 49 12.59 13.50 14.12
CA THR A 49 12.27 13.66 12.71
C THR A 49 10.75 13.66 12.46
N LEU A 50 10.34 14.16 11.30
CA LEU A 50 8.94 14.08 10.86
C LEU A 50 8.44 12.62 10.78
N GLY A 51 9.32 11.68 10.42
CA GLY A 51 9.03 10.25 10.44
C GLY A 51 8.70 9.74 11.84
N GLU A 52 9.47 10.15 12.86
CA GLU A 52 9.20 9.78 14.26
C GLU A 52 7.89 10.39 14.77
N LEU A 53 7.57 11.63 14.38
CA LEU A 53 6.26 12.21 14.68
C LEU A 53 5.12 11.36 14.09
N LYS A 54 5.24 10.93 12.83
CA LYS A 54 4.24 10.08 12.18
C LYS A 54 4.12 8.72 12.88
N LEU A 55 5.24 8.13 13.31
CA LEU A 55 5.23 6.86 14.05
C LEU A 55 4.54 7.01 15.41
N ARG A 56 4.85 8.07 16.17
CA ARG A 56 4.16 8.35 17.45
C ARG A 56 2.66 8.58 17.27
N ILE A 57 2.27 9.26 16.20
CA ILE A 57 0.86 9.42 15.86
C ILE A 57 0.23 8.07 15.52
N CYS A 58 0.94 7.18 14.83
CA CYS A 58 0.48 5.83 14.51
C CYS A 58 0.25 4.99 15.78
N GLU A 59 1.16 5.07 16.76
CA GLU A 59 1.02 4.35 18.04
C GLU A 59 -0.28 4.72 18.78
N VAL A 60 -0.70 5.99 18.70
CA VAL A 60 -1.86 6.46 19.46
C VAL A 60 -3.17 6.43 18.65
N THR A 61 -3.10 6.58 17.33
CA THR A 61 -4.29 6.66 16.45
C THR A 61 -4.52 5.42 15.60
N GLY A 62 -3.54 4.52 15.50
CA GLY A 62 -3.59 3.34 14.62
C GLY A 62 -3.48 3.66 13.12
N VAL A 63 -3.37 4.94 12.73
CA VAL A 63 -3.26 5.36 11.33
C VAL A 63 -1.81 5.22 10.89
N LEU A 64 -1.52 4.45 9.83
CA LEU A 64 -0.15 4.28 9.32
C LEU A 64 0.49 5.60 8.86
N PRO A 65 1.82 5.79 9.05
CA PRO A 65 2.54 6.99 8.60
C PRO A 65 2.27 7.42 7.16
N LYS A 66 2.19 6.45 6.24
CA LYS A 66 1.90 6.69 4.81
C LYS A 66 0.51 7.29 4.54
N ARG A 67 -0.44 7.10 5.45
CA ARG A 67 -1.83 7.55 5.33
C ARG A 67 -2.13 8.78 6.19
N GLN A 68 -1.14 9.29 6.92
CA GLN A 68 -1.28 10.49 7.72
C GLN A 68 -0.97 11.73 6.88
N THR A 69 -1.99 12.53 6.59
CA THR A 69 -1.81 13.88 6.08
C THR A 69 -1.85 14.84 7.27
N LEU A 70 -0.68 15.34 7.67
CA LEU A 70 -0.54 16.28 8.78
C LEU A 70 -0.67 17.71 8.27
N LEU A 71 -1.66 18.43 8.79
CA LEU A 71 -1.95 19.82 8.47
C LEU A 71 -1.62 20.69 9.68
N TYR A 72 -0.64 21.56 9.53
CA TYR A 72 -0.30 22.59 10.50
C TYR A 72 -0.75 23.96 9.94
N PRO A 73 -1.06 24.99 10.77
CA PRO A 73 -1.55 26.26 10.24
C PRO A 73 -0.62 26.85 9.18
N LYS A 74 -1.13 26.92 7.93
CA LYS A 74 -0.43 27.39 6.73
C LYS A 74 0.70 26.48 6.20
N LEU A 75 0.83 25.24 6.68
CA LEU A 75 1.82 24.26 6.24
C LEU A 75 1.21 22.86 6.11
N ILE A 76 1.32 22.27 4.92
CA ILE A 76 0.93 20.89 4.64
C ILE A 76 2.22 20.05 4.67
N LEU A 77 2.36 19.17 5.66
CA LEU A 77 3.58 18.36 5.85
C LEU A 77 3.58 17.08 4.98
N LYS A 78 2.72 17.01 3.97
CA LYS A 78 2.58 15.86 3.05
C LYS A 78 3.77 15.75 2.10
N ASP A 79 4.33 16.89 1.70
CA ASP A 79 5.40 16.99 0.71
C ASP A 79 6.78 17.16 1.35
N MET A 80 6.87 17.02 2.67
CA MET A 80 8.13 17.09 3.41
C MET A 80 8.69 15.70 3.64
N ASP A 81 9.98 15.53 3.39
CA ASP A 81 10.66 14.24 3.58
C ASP A 81 10.65 13.84 5.05
N ASP A 82 10.52 12.53 5.30
CA ASP A 82 10.45 11.95 6.63
C ASP A 82 11.74 12.18 7.44
N SER A 83 12.86 12.48 6.78
CA SER A 83 14.14 12.85 7.40
C SER A 83 14.22 14.31 7.89
N THR A 84 13.17 15.11 7.69
CA THR A 84 13.16 16.51 8.10
C THR A 84 13.06 16.61 9.62
N LEU A 85 13.99 17.32 10.25
CA LEU A 85 13.99 17.58 11.69
C LEU A 85 12.81 18.46 12.09
N LEU A 86 12.15 18.14 13.21
CA LEU A 86 11.04 18.93 13.74
C LEU A 86 11.47 20.34 14.15
N SER A 87 12.72 20.53 14.59
CA SER A 87 13.31 21.83 14.90
C SER A 87 13.35 22.81 13.71
N SER A 88 13.39 22.29 12.48
CA SER A 88 13.36 23.10 11.26
C SER A 88 11.97 23.62 10.89
N ILE A 89 10.92 23.03 11.48
CA ILE A 89 9.54 23.39 11.22
C ILE A 89 9.12 24.41 12.30
N PRO A 90 8.51 25.55 11.92
CA PRO A 90 8.10 26.59 12.86
C PRO A 90 6.83 26.19 13.63
N PHE A 91 6.90 25.08 14.35
CA PHE A 91 5.85 24.69 15.26
C PHE A 91 5.80 25.67 16.43
N LYS A 92 4.59 26.07 16.80
CA LYS A 92 4.34 26.82 18.03
C LYS A 92 4.34 25.84 19.20
N PRO A 93 4.79 26.23 20.39
CA PRO A 93 4.61 25.40 21.58
C PRO A 93 3.11 25.12 21.77
N ASN A 94 2.74 23.84 21.97
CA ASN A 94 1.36 23.37 21.97
C ASN A 94 0.60 23.61 20.66
N GLY A 95 1.31 23.58 19.53
CA GLY A 95 0.75 23.72 18.20
C GLY A 95 -0.31 22.66 17.92
N LYS A 96 -1.47 23.10 17.41
CA LYS A 96 -2.54 22.20 16.98
C LYS A 96 -2.30 21.75 15.54
N ILE A 97 -2.06 20.45 15.36
CA ILE A 97 -1.95 19.78 14.07
C ILE A 97 -3.29 19.09 13.79
N SER A 98 -3.90 19.35 12.64
CA SER A 98 -5.05 18.58 12.18
C SER A 98 -4.54 17.41 11.35
N MET A 99 -4.85 16.19 11.74
CA MET A 99 -4.46 14.98 11.02
C MET A 99 -5.65 14.44 10.25
N ILE A 100 -5.45 14.16 8.97
CA ILE A 100 -6.40 13.45 8.12
C ILE A 100 -5.78 12.09 7.81
N GLY A 101 -6.51 11.04 8.13
CA GLY A 101 -6.10 9.66 7.86
C GLY A 101 -7.19 8.68 8.28
N THR A 102 -7.12 7.48 7.74
CA THR A 102 -8.07 6.40 8.02
C THR A 102 -7.25 5.20 8.48
N ILE A 103 -7.67 4.56 9.58
CA ILE A 103 -7.07 3.31 10.06
C ILE A 103 -7.41 2.19 9.07
N GLU A 104 -6.49 1.25 8.86
CA GLU A 104 -6.68 0.21 7.84
C GLU A 104 -7.95 -0.62 8.04
N GLU A 105 -8.35 -0.85 9.29
CA GLU A 105 -9.54 -1.63 9.63
C GLU A 105 -10.87 -0.93 9.30
N GLU A 106 -10.88 0.41 9.25
CA GLU A 106 -12.07 1.21 8.88
C GLU A 106 -12.03 1.71 7.44
N ILE A 107 -11.01 1.31 6.68
CA ILE A 107 -11.12 1.31 5.23
C ILE A 107 -12.14 0.20 4.92
N PHE A 108 -13.43 0.51 5.10
CA PHE A 108 -14.41 0.05 4.13
C PHE A 108 -13.87 0.56 2.81
N VAL A 109 -13.14 -0.32 2.13
CA VAL A 109 -12.96 -0.26 0.71
C VAL A 109 -14.40 -0.22 0.21
N GLY A 110 -14.90 0.99 -0.03
CA GLY A 110 -15.91 1.18 -1.04
C GLY A 110 -15.33 0.45 -2.22
N GLN A 111 -15.85 -0.74 -2.47
CA GLN A 111 -15.47 -1.58 -3.57
C GLN A 111 -15.76 -0.74 -4.83
N GLU A 112 -14.78 0.04 -5.25
CA GLU A 112 -14.25 -0.13 -6.58
C GLU A 112 -13.85 -1.62 -6.65
N ASP A 113 -14.85 -2.47 -6.92
CA ASP A 113 -14.66 -3.87 -7.27
C ASP A 113 -14.02 -3.90 -8.66
N ASP A 114 -12.81 -3.36 -8.75
CA ASP A 114 -11.87 -3.81 -9.74
C ASP A 114 -11.35 -5.16 -9.20
N PRO A 115 -11.65 -6.30 -9.87
CA PRO A 115 -10.81 -7.46 -9.65
C PRO A 115 -9.40 -7.04 -10.02
N GLU A 116 -8.56 -6.91 -9.00
CA GLU A 116 -7.12 -6.87 -9.16
C GLU A 116 -6.77 -7.91 -10.22
N LEU A 117 -6.14 -7.48 -11.32
CA LEU A 117 -5.57 -8.38 -12.31
C LEU A 117 -4.52 -9.22 -11.57
N LEU A 118 -4.99 -10.25 -10.89
CA LEU A 118 -4.20 -11.29 -10.27
C LEU A 118 -3.53 -12.00 -11.42
N ASP A 119 -2.26 -11.67 -11.62
CA ASP A 119 -1.38 -12.43 -12.50
C ASP A 119 -1.34 -13.86 -11.96
N ASP A 120 -2.05 -14.75 -12.65
CA ASP A 120 -2.17 -16.16 -12.34
C ASP A 120 -0.87 -16.94 -12.63
N PHE A 121 0.23 -16.25 -12.92
CA PHE A 121 1.57 -16.81 -13.06
C PHE A 121 2.41 -16.88 -11.77
N ASP A 122 2.05 -16.15 -10.70
CA ASP A 122 2.82 -16.17 -9.42
C ASP A 122 2.41 -17.33 -8.50
N PHE A 123 2.56 -18.56 -9.00
CA PHE A 123 2.51 -19.73 -8.12
C PHE A 123 3.82 -19.85 -7.36
N GLU A 124 3.82 -19.56 -6.06
CA GLU A 124 4.89 -19.97 -5.15
C GLU A 124 5.17 -21.47 -5.33
N GLN A 125 6.35 -21.76 -5.86
CA GLN A 125 6.77 -23.07 -6.36
C GLN A 125 7.08 -24.09 -5.24
N ASN A 126 6.38 -24.03 -4.09
CA ASN A 126 6.78 -24.75 -2.88
C ASN A 126 5.78 -25.79 -2.36
N GLU A 127 4.75 -26.15 -3.14
CA GLU A 127 3.83 -27.24 -2.78
C GLU A 127 4.10 -28.53 -3.57
N ALA A 128 4.37 -29.62 -2.84
CA ALA A 128 4.66 -30.95 -3.39
C ALA A 128 3.49 -31.61 -4.15
N THR A 129 2.29 -31.04 -4.07
CA THR A 129 1.09 -31.52 -4.78
C THR A 129 0.51 -30.41 -5.65
N PRO A 130 0.30 -30.64 -6.95
CA PRO A 130 -0.41 -29.71 -7.82
C PRO A 130 -1.78 -29.37 -7.23
N ILE A 131 -2.16 -28.09 -7.24
CA ILE A 131 -3.44 -27.60 -6.71
C ILE A 131 -4.64 -28.37 -7.29
N LYS A 132 -4.53 -28.82 -8.55
CA LYS A 132 -5.56 -29.63 -9.23
C LYS A 132 -5.85 -30.96 -8.54
N ASP A 133 -4.88 -31.52 -7.82
CA ASP A 133 -4.98 -32.85 -7.24
C ASP A 133 -5.43 -32.88 -5.78
N LYS A 134 -5.43 -31.74 -5.09
CA LYS A 134 -5.93 -31.62 -3.72
C LYS A 134 -7.43 -31.91 -3.66
N ASP A 135 -7.80 -32.89 -2.83
CA ASP A 135 -9.17 -33.38 -2.68
C ASP A 135 -10.18 -32.29 -2.27
N VAL A 136 -9.72 -31.30 -1.50
CA VAL A 136 -10.53 -30.16 -1.08
C VAL A 136 -11.06 -29.38 -2.30
N TYR A 137 -10.24 -29.14 -3.33
CA TYR A 137 -10.70 -28.43 -4.54
C TYR A 137 -11.56 -29.32 -5.42
N LYS A 138 -11.25 -30.61 -5.53
CA LYS A 138 -12.11 -31.59 -6.23
C LYS A 138 -13.52 -31.63 -5.63
N GLN A 139 -13.65 -31.58 -4.31
CA GLN A 139 -14.96 -31.53 -3.63
C GLN A 139 -15.69 -30.20 -3.87
N LYS A 140 -14.99 -29.06 -3.83
CA LYS A 140 -15.59 -27.75 -4.16
C LYS A 140 -16.10 -27.72 -5.60
N LEU A 141 -15.33 -28.26 -6.55
CA LEU A 141 -15.71 -28.36 -7.96
C LEU A 141 -16.95 -29.24 -8.15
N LYS A 142 -16.96 -30.45 -7.56
CA LYS A 142 -18.12 -31.35 -7.60
C LYS A 142 -19.40 -30.68 -7.07
N ARG A 143 -19.29 -29.94 -5.96
CA ARG A 143 -20.41 -29.21 -5.36
C ARG A 143 -20.95 -28.11 -6.27
N ARG A 144 -20.07 -27.36 -6.94
CA ARG A 144 -20.49 -26.33 -7.91
C ARG A 144 -21.11 -26.96 -9.15
N ALA A 145 -20.49 -28.00 -9.69
CA ALA A 145 -20.99 -28.72 -10.87
C ALA A 145 -22.38 -29.34 -10.64
N SER A 146 -22.70 -29.80 -9.42
CA SER A 146 -24.02 -30.36 -9.11
C SER A 146 -25.11 -29.31 -8.88
N ARG A 147 -24.72 -28.10 -8.45
CA ARG A 147 -25.67 -27.03 -8.07
C ARG A 147 -25.91 -26.04 -9.21
N TYR A 148 -24.87 -25.74 -9.96
CA TYR A 148 -24.93 -24.72 -11.01
C TYR A 148 -25.50 -25.33 -12.29
N LYS A 149 -26.62 -24.79 -12.75
CA LYS A 149 -27.25 -25.20 -13.99
C LYS A 149 -26.82 -24.27 -15.12
N ILE A 150 -25.98 -24.80 -16.02
CA ILE A 150 -25.52 -24.06 -17.19
C ILE A 150 -26.72 -23.80 -18.11
N LYS A 151 -26.94 -22.52 -18.45
CA LYS A 151 -27.93 -22.11 -19.45
C LYS A 151 -27.29 -22.25 -20.84
N LEU A 152 -27.64 -23.32 -21.53
CA LEU A 152 -27.17 -23.56 -22.88
C LEU A 152 -27.96 -22.71 -23.88
N LEU A 153 -27.30 -21.77 -24.55
CA LEU A 153 -27.91 -20.97 -25.62
C LEU A 153 -27.92 -21.72 -26.95
N ASN A 154 -26.84 -22.46 -27.23
CA ASN A 154 -26.66 -23.23 -28.45
C ASN A 154 -26.12 -24.62 -28.09
N PRO A 155 -26.60 -25.70 -28.73
CA PRO A 155 -26.13 -27.05 -28.45
C PRO A 155 -24.66 -27.23 -28.85
N CYS A 156 -23.94 -28.07 -28.10
CA CYS A 156 -22.56 -28.44 -28.44
C CYS A 156 -22.51 -29.24 -29.75
N ARG A 157 -21.55 -28.92 -30.62
CA ARG A 157 -21.39 -29.54 -31.93
C ARG A 157 -20.41 -30.71 -31.84
N LYS A 158 -20.77 -31.84 -32.46
CA LYS A 158 -19.96 -33.05 -32.43
C LYS A 158 -18.57 -32.79 -33.04
N GLY A 159 -17.53 -33.20 -32.32
CA GLY A 159 -16.14 -33.10 -32.76
C GLY A 159 -15.53 -31.70 -32.68
N LYS A 160 -16.25 -30.70 -32.14
CA LYS A 160 -15.70 -29.37 -31.86
C LYS A 160 -15.07 -29.34 -30.46
N LYS A 161 -13.99 -28.59 -30.33
CA LYS A 161 -13.34 -28.32 -29.04
C LYS A 161 -14.08 -27.19 -28.33
N LEU A 162 -13.87 -27.01 -27.02
CA LEU A 162 -14.45 -25.89 -26.27
C LEU A 162 -13.40 -24.77 -26.12
N LEU A 163 -13.77 -23.55 -26.52
CA LEU A 163 -13.04 -22.33 -26.26
C LEU A 163 -13.77 -21.54 -25.17
N VAL A 164 -13.08 -21.26 -24.07
CA VAL A 164 -13.61 -20.45 -22.97
C VAL A 164 -12.99 -19.07 -23.06
N LEU A 165 -13.83 -18.03 -23.05
CA LEU A 165 -13.40 -16.64 -23.17
C LEU A 165 -13.93 -15.83 -21.99
N ASP A 166 -13.06 -15.05 -21.38
CA ASP A 166 -13.46 -13.94 -20.50
C ASP A 166 -13.97 -12.76 -21.35
N ILE A 167 -14.60 -11.78 -20.71
CA ILE A 167 -15.12 -10.56 -21.34
C ILE A 167 -14.15 -9.40 -21.12
N ASP A 168 -13.83 -9.12 -19.87
CA ASP A 168 -13.17 -7.91 -19.44
C ASP A 168 -11.69 -7.95 -19.84
N TYR A 169 -11.26 -6.95 -20.63
CA TYR A 169 -9.94 -6.90 -21.28
C TYR A 169 -9.57 -8.08 -22.20
N THR A 170 -10.50 -9.02 -22.40
CA THR A 170 -10.36 -10.10 -23.38
C THR A 170 -11.09 -9.74 -24.68
N LEU A 171 -12.38 -9.44 -24.60
CA LEU A 171 -13.24 -9.12 -25.75
C LEU A 171 -13.67 -7.64 -25.79
N PHE A 172 -13.80 -7.01 -24.62
CA PHE A 172 -14.20 -5.61 -24.47
C PHE A 172 -13.25 -4.85 -23.55
N ASP A 173 -13.06 -3.56 -23.83
CA ASP A 173 -12.53 -2.60 -22.88
C ASP A 173 -13.67 -2.12 -21.98
N HIS A 174 -13.63 -2.51 -20.71
CA HIS A 174 -14.65 -2.14 -19.72
C HIS A 174 -14.25 -0.90 -18.90
N LYS A 175 -13.02 -0.37 -19.07
CA LYS A 175 -12.51 0.77 -18.29
C LYS A 175 -12.68 2.10 -19.00
N SER A 176 -12.64 2.10 -20.32
CA SER A 176 -12.87 3.32 -21.10
C SER A 176 -14.35 3.71 -21.09
N THR A 177 -14.61 5.00 -20.95
CA THR A 177 -15.95 5.56 -21.20
C THR A 177 -16.15 5.75 -22.70
N ALA A 178 -17.23 5.22 -23.25
CA ALA A 178 -17.60 5.41 -24.65
C ALA A 178 -19.08 5.78 -24.76
N GLU A 179 -19.42 6.56 -25.79
CA GLU A 179 -20.83 6.87 -26.12
C GLU A 179 -21.51 5.68 -26.79
N ASN A 180 -20.74 4.81 -27.44
CA ASN A 180 -21.22 3.64 -28.15
C ASN A 180 -20.48 2.35 -27.71
N PRO A 181 -21.20 1.26 -27.35
CA PRO A 181 -20.58 -0.02 -27.01
C PRO A 181 -19.66 -0.61 -28.09
N MET A 182 -19.86 -0.22 -29.35
CA MET A 182 -19.00 -0.65 -30.46
C MET A 182 -17.57 -0.10 -30.35
N GLU A 183 -17.38 1.04 -29.69
CA GLU A 183 -16.06 1.66 -29.49
C GLU A 183 -15.23 0.90 -28.45
N LEU A 184 -15.90 0.23 -27.51
CA LEU A 184 -15.28 -0.61 -26.48
C LEU A 184 -14.92 -2.00 -26.99
N MET A 185 -15.38 -2.36 -28.18
CA MET A 185 -15.16 -3.68 -28.75
C MET A 185 -13.70 -3.85 -29.17
N ARG A 186 -13.07 -4.95 -28.76
CA ARG A 186 -11.70 -5.24 -29.21
C ARG A 186 -11.68 -5.33 -30.75
N PRO A 187 -10.69 -4.69 -31.41
CA PRO A 187 -10.56 -4.78 -32.87
C PRO A 187 -10.62 -6.22 -33.35
N TYR A 188 -11.38 -6.45 -34.43
CA TYR A 188 -11.59 -7.76 -35.06
C TYR A 188 -12.38 -8.80 -34.23
N LEU A 189 -13.08 -8.41 -33.15
CA LEU A 189 -13.84 -9.32 -32.30
C LEU A 189 -14.74 -10.30 -33.09
N HIS A 190 -15.61 -9.80 -33.98
CA HIS A 190 -16.52 -10.66 -34.73
C HIS A 190 -15.80 -11.59 -35.71
N GLN A 191 -14.72 -11.11 -36.34
CA GLN A 191 -13.93 -11.92 -37.27
C GLN A 191 -13.23 -13.05 -36.52
N PHE A 192 -12.66 -12.74 -35.35
CA PHE A 192 -12.07 -13.71 -34.43
C PHE A 192 -13.10 -14.77 -34.00
N LEU A 193 -14.27 -14.35 -33.49
CA LEU A 193 -15.30 -15.29 -33.02
C LEU A 193 -15.83 -16.16 -34.16
N THR A 194 -15.97 -15.62 -35.37
CA THR A 194 -16.40 -16.38 -36.55
C THR A 194 -15.37 -17.45 -36.93
N ALA A 195 -14.09 -17.08 -36.98
CA ALA A 195 -13.01 -18.01 -37.28
C ALA A 195 -12.84 -19.08 -36.17
N ALA A 196 -12.96 -18.67 -34.90
CA ALA A 196 -12.93 -19.58 -33.76
C ALA A 196 -14.11 -20.55 -33.81
N TYR A 197 -15.32 -20.06 -34.10
CA TYR A 197 -16.52 -20.88 -34.15
C TYR A 197 -16.47 -21.97 -35.23
N ALA A 198 -15.69 -21.78 -36.30
CA ALA A 198 -15.47 -22.83 -37.28
C ALA A 198 -14.79 -24.09 -36.69
N LYS A 199 -14.01 -23.94 -35.61
CA LYS A 199 -13.22 -25.01 -34.98
C LYS A 199 -13.65 -25.35 -33.54
N TYR A 200 -14.23 -24.38 -32.83
CA TYR A 200 -14.55 -24.46 -31.40
C TYR A 200 -16.00 -24.09 -31.13
N ASP A 201 -16.63 -24.77 -30.18
CA ASP A 201 -17.77 -24.23 -29.44
C ASP A 201 -17.27 -23.19 -28.45
N ILE A 202 -18.05 -22.13 -28.23
CA ILE A 202 -17.62 -20.96 -27.46
C ILE A 202 -18.44 -20.89 -26.16
N MET A 203 -17.75 -20.77 -25.03
CA MET A 203 -18.35 -20.49 -23.72
C MET A 203 -17.78 -19.18 -23.20
N ILE A 204 -18.65 -18.29 -22.75
CA ILE A 204 -18.24 -17.07 -22.07
C ILE A 204 -18.21 -17.35 -20.57
N TRP A 205 -17.09 -17.06 -19.92
CA TRP A 205 -16.92 -17.13 -18.48
C TRP A 205 -16.31 -15.82 -18.01
N SER A 206 -17.18 -14.93 -17.53
CA SER A 206 -16.77 -13.66 -16.92
C SER A 206 -16.93 -13.74 -15.41
N ALA A 207 -16.02 -13.07 -14.71
CA ALA A 207 -16.07 -12.86 -13.26
C ALA A 207 -16.77 -11.53 -12.90
N THR A 208 -17.80 -11.16 -13.66
CA THR A 208 -18.65 -10.01 -13.34
C THR A 208 -19.52 -10.32 -12.12
N ARG A 209 -19.60 -9.38 -11.18
CA ARG A 209 -20.47 -9.45 -10.00
C ARG A 209 -21.92 -9.13 -10.34
#